data_AF-A0A7S1SZC9-F1
#
_entry.id   AF-A0A7S1SZC9-F1
#
_cell.length_a   1.000
_cell.length_b   1.000
_cell.length_c   1.000
_cell.angle_alpha   90.00
_cell.angle_beta   90.00
_cell.angle_gamma   90.00
#
_symmetry.space_group_name_H-M   'P 1'
#
loop_
_entity.id
_entity.type
_entity.pdbx_description
1 polymer ?
#
loop_
_entity_poly.entity_id
_entity_poly.type
_entity_poly.pdbx_seq_one_letter_code
_entity_poly.pdbx_strand_id
1 'polypeptide(L)'
;DKSRSHHPKCFREGKVNWETFILEYMQDVYRLLYAVRTCFPSAKKVLWRTTPEVAVDDRNPWWHIVPPYITSYMNNAAKYAANKNGFEMIFMDIMAAGRASDMTWTPDGIHQSSTFNKEYFNVLLNVLVDSFR
;
A
#
# COMPACT_ATOMS: atom_id res chain seq x y z
N ASP A 1 -13.68 6.65 32.63
CA ASP A 1 -13.96 7.24 31.30
C ASP A 1 -12.71 7.51 30.50
N LYS A 2 -12.33 6.57 29.62
CA LYS A 2 -11.26 6.71 28.63
C LYS A 2 -11.85 6.40 27.26
N SER A 3 -12.50 7.37 26.61
CA SER A 3 -12.97 7.18 25.22
C SER A 3 -13.13 8.50 24.45
N ARG A 4 -12.18 9.43 24.56
CA ARG A 4 -12.04 10.49 23.56
C ARG A 4 -10.96 10.06 22.57
N SER A 5 -11.33 9.21 21.62
CA SER A 5 -10.54 8.97 20.41
C SER A 5 -10.25 10.33 19.77
N HIS A 6 -8.99 10.73 19.80
CA HIS A 6 -8.50 11.89 19.04
C HIS A 6 -8.46 11.45 17.57
N HIS A 7 -9.61 11.42 16.91
CA HIS A 7 -9.66 11.31 15.44
C HIS A 7 -8.92 12.53 14.87
N PRO A 8 -7.82 12.35 14.13
CA PRO A 8 -7.07 13.48 13.61
C PRO A 8 -7.95 14.21 12.60
N LYS A 9 -8.06 15.54 12.78
CA LYS A 9 -8.95 16.45 12.01
C LYS A 9 -8.59 16.56 10.51
N CYS A 10 -7.76 15.66 9.98
CA CYS A 10 -7.09 15.80 8.68
C CYS A 10 -7.98 15.38 7.50
N PHE A 11 -9.01 14.56 7.75
CA PHE A 11 -10.06 14.26 6.77
C PHE A 11 -11.39 14.61 7.41
N ARG A 12 -11.81 15.89 7.27
CA ARG A 12 -13.25 16.17 7.34
C ARG A 12 -13.89 15.34 6.24
N GLU A 13 -15.03 14.74 6.50
CA GLU A 13 -15.94 14.12 5.52
C GLU A 13 -16.37 15.16 4.47
N GLY A 14 -15.42 15.65 3.66
CA GLY A 14 -15.72 16.18 2.35
C GLY A 14 -16.06 14.99 1.46
N LYS A 15 -17.02 15.15 0.56
CA LYS A 15 -17.29 14.16 -0.48
C LYS A 15 -16.04 14.01 -1.35
N VAL A 16 -15.13 13.10 -0.98
CA VAL A 16 -13.99 12.75 -1.83
C VAL A 16 -14.57 12.18 -3.11
N ASN A 17 -14.27 12.83 -4.25
CA ASN A 17 -14.55 12.24 -5.54
C ASN A 17 -13.50 11.16 -5.80
N TRP A 18 -13.84 9.93 -5.43
CA TRP A 18 -12.95 8.78 -5.57
C TRP A 18 -12.50 8.52 -7.00
N GLU A 19 -13.31 8.86 -8.00
CA GLU A 19 -12.94 8.71 -9.41
C GLU A 19 -11.82 9.69 -9.76
N THR A 20 -11.99 10.98 -9.41
CA THR A 20 -10.95 12.00 -9.61
C THR A 20 -9.66 11.62 -8.89
N PHE A 21 -9.77 11.19 -7.63
CA PHE A 21 -8.62 10.75 -6.84
C PHE A 21 -7.87 9.58 -7.48
N ILE A 22 -8.57 8.56 -7.97
CA ILE A 22 -7.94 7.41 -8.64
C ILE A 22 -7.25 7.84 -9.93
N LEU A 23 -7.86 8.72 -10.72
CA LEU A 23 -7.27 9.23 -11.96
C LEU A 23 -5.99 10.04 -11.69
N GLU A 24 -6.00 10.88 -10.67
CA GLU A 24 -4.81 11.63 -10.23
C GLU A 24 -3.71 10.68 -9.75
N TYR A 25 -4.05 9.71 -8.90
CA TYR A 25 -3.12 8.68 -8.44
C TYR A 25 -2.49 7.91 -9.60
N MET A 26 -3.27 7.51 -10.61
CA MET A 26 -2.76 6.84 -11.80
C MET A 26 -1.73 7.71 -12.53
N GLN A 27 -2.01 8.99 -12.73
CA GLN A 27 -1.08 9.92 -13.37
C GLN A 27 0.22 10.05 -12.56
N ASP A 28 0.12 10.14 -11.24
CA ASP A 28 1.28 10.26 -10.36
C ASP A 28 2.15 9.00 -10.36
N VAL A 29 1.55 7.81 -10.39
CA VAL A 29 2.30 6.57 -10.58
C VAL A 29 3.04 6.60 -11.92
N TYR A 30 2.39 6.97 -13.01
CA TYR A 30 3.06 7.08 -14.32
C TYR A 30 4.23 8.06 -14.30
N ARG A 31 4.03 9.25 -13.69
CA ARG A 31 5.09 10.26 -13.53
C ARG A 31 6.26 9.72 -12.71
N LEU A 32 5.98 9.03 -11.61
CA LEU A 32 7.01 8.41 -10.77
C LEU A 32 7.82 7.37 -11.54
N LEU A 33 7.14 6.43 -12.22
CA LEU A 33 7.82 5.38 -12.98
C LEU A 33 8.65 5.96 -14.13
N TYR A 34 8.14 7.00 -14.80
CA TYR A 34 8.89 7.72 -15.84
C TYR A 34 10.13 8.41 -15.26
N ALA A 35 9.99 9.15 -14.17
CA ALA A 35 11.11 9.82 -13.52
C ALA A 35 12.19 8.82 -13.09
N VAL A 36 11.80 7.67 -12.51
CA VAL A 36 12.73 6.60 -12.13
C VAL A 36 13.48 6.03 -13.35
N ARG A 37 12.80 5.83 -14.48
CA ARG A 37 13.43 5.37 -15.72
C ARG A 37 14.41 6.40 -16.28
N THR A 38 14.05 7.67 -16.27
CA THR A 38 14.86 8.75 -16.83
C THR A 38 16.07 9.06 -15.97
N CYS A 39 15.90 9.17 -14.65
CA CYS A 39 16.98 9.54 -13.74
C CYS A 39 17.89 8.35 -13.37
N PHE A 40 17.37 7.12 -13.41
CA PHE A 40 18.11 5.91 -13.04
C PHE A 40 17.97 4.81 -14.11
N PRO A 41 18.45 5.05 -15.34
CA PRO A 41 18.22 4.14 -16.46
C PRO A 41 18.79 2.74 -16.22
N SER A 42 19.97 2.63 -15.60
CA SER A 42 20.65 1.35 -15.31
C SER A 42 20.13 0.61 -14.08
N ALA A 43 19.31 1.24 -13.23
CA ALA A 43 18.81 0.59 -12.02
C ALA A 43 17.76 -0.47 -12.36
N LYS A 44 17.85 -1.64 -11.71
CA LYS A 44 16.72 -2.57 -11.63
C LYS A 44 15.68 -1.97 -10.70
N LYS A 45 14.41 -2.01 -11.13
CA LYS A 45 13.33 -1.28 -10.48
C LYS A 45 12.27 -2.25 -10.03
N VAL A 46 11.83 -2.07 -8.79
CA VAL A 46 10.82 -2.90 -8.16
C VAL A 46 9.74 -1.99 -7.61
N LEU A 47 8.50 -2.26 -7.97
CA LEU A 47 7.34 -1.58 -7.40
C LEU A 47 6.81 -2.40 -6.22
N TRP A 48 6.75 -1.75 -5.06
CA TRP A 48 6.18 -2.31 -3.84
C TRP A 48 4.73 -1.86 -3.71
N ARG A 49 3.78 -2.80 -3.74
CA ARG A 49 2.36 -2.52 -3.51
C ARG A 49 2.05 -2.26 -2.04
N THR A 50 1.19 -1.29 -1.78
CA THR A 50 0.72 -0.95 -0.44
C THR A 50 -0.13 -2.10 0.12
N THR A 51 0.04 -2.46 1.39
CA THR A 51 -0.92 -3.37 2.05
C THR A 51 -2.33 -2.84 1.93
N PRO A 52 -3.35 -3.69 1.74
CA PRO A 52 -4.70 -3.24 1.96
C PRO A 52 -4.76 -2.78 3.41
N GLU A 53 -5.37 -1.62 3.63
CA GLU A 53 -5.94 -1.37 4.94
C GLU A 53 -6.88 -2.55 5.21
N VAL A 54 -6.57 -3.33 6.23
CA VAL A 54 -7.33 -4.54 6.52
C VAL A 54 -8.75 -4.10 6.84
N ALA A 55 -9.66 -4.42 5.92
CA ALA A 55 -11.08 -4.07 5.88
C ALA A 55 -11.91 -4.57 7.07
N VAL A 56 -11.28 -5.06 8.14
CA VAL A 56 -11.93 -5.78 9.23
C VAL A 56 -11.45 -5.33 10.60
N ASP A 57 -10.60 -4.31 10.69
CA ASP A 57 -10.09 -3.81 11.97
C ASP A 57 -10.73 -2.47 12.33
N ASP A 58 -11.73 -2.52 13.21
CA ASP A 58 -12.47 -1.36 13.71
C ASP A 58 -11.65 -0.45 14.64
N ARG A 59 -10.41 -0.85 14.99
CA ARG A 59 -9.48 -0.05 15.79
C ARG A 59 -8.80 1.05 15.00
N ASN A 60 -8.71 0.92 13.68
CA ASN A 60 -8.11 1.96 12.85
C ASN A 60 -9.13 3.10 12.63
N PRO A 61 -8.98 4.29 13.25
CA PRO A 61 -9.93 5.38 13.03
C PRO A 61 -10.03 5.85 11.57
N TRP A 62 -9.13 5.37 10.69
CA TRP A 62 -9.03 5.68 9.27
C TRP A 62 -9.62 4.63 8.33
N TRP A 63 -10.04 3.45 8.80
CA TRP A 63 -10.56 2.39 7.90
C TRP A 63 -11.81 2.82 7.12
N HIS A 64 -12.55 3.79 7.65
CA HIS A 64 -13.69 4.43 6.99
C HIS A 64 -13.31 5.54 5.99
N ILE A 65 -12.05 6.00 6.02
CA ILE A 65 -11.59 7.21 5.32
C ILE A 65 -11.11 6.86 3.92
N VAL A 66 -10.35 5.77 3.75
CA VAL A 66 -10.04 5.20 2.43
C VAL A 66 -10.66 3.81 2.35
N PRO A 67 -11.81 3.67 1.66
CA PRO A 67 -12.47 2.38 1.59
C PRO A 67 -11.54 1.30 0.99
N PRO A 68 -11.59 0.05 1.49
CA PRO A 68 -10.72 -1.03 1.01
C PRO A 68 -10.78 -1.27 -0.51
N TYR A 69 -11.93 -1.02 -1.14
CA TYR A 69 -12.06 -1.11 -2.59
C TYR A 69 -11.22 -0.04 -3.32
N ILE A 70 -11.07 1.16 -2.76
CA ILE A 70 -10.19 2.22 -3.30
C ILE A 70 -8.74 1.78 -3.24
N THR A 71 -8.28 1.26 -2.10
CA THR A 71 -6.91 0.74 -1.97
C THR A 71 -6.65 -0.41 -2.94
N SER A 72 -7.63 -1.28 -3.18
CA SER A 72 -7.57 -2.31 -4.22
C SER A 72 -7.44 -1.72 -5.63
N TYR A 73 -8.21 -0.68 -5.97
CA TYR A 73 -8.09 0.04 -7.24
C TYR A 73 -6.71 0.67 -7.42
N MET A 74 -6.19 1.38 -6.41
CA MET A 74 -4.85 1.97 -6.42
C MET A 74 -3.78 0.90 -6.68
N ASN A 75 -3.85 -0.21 -5.96
CA ASN A 75 -2.91 -1.32 -6.13
C ASN A 75 -2.97 -1.95 -7.53
N ASN A 76 -4.17 -2.09 -8.12
CA ASN A 76 -4.34 -2.61 -9.48
C ASN A 76 -3.83 -1.61 -10.55
N ALA A 77 -4.09 -0.32 -10.36
CA ALA A 77 -3.55 0.74 -11.21
C ALA A 77 -2.02 0.73 -11.20
N ALA A 78 -1.41 0.66 -10.02
CA ALA A 78 0.03 0.62 -9.86
C ALA A 78 0.64 -0.65 -10.51
N LYS A 79 -0.01 -1.81 -10.34
CA LYS A 79 0.35 -3.07 -11.04
C LYS A 79 0.31 -2.92 -12.56
N TYR A 80 -0.75 -2.33 -13.11
CA TYR A 80 -0.86 -2.12 -14.55
C TYR A 80 0.29 -1.26 -15.09
N ALA A 81 0.58 -0.15 -14.41
CA ALA A 81 1.65 0.75 -14.78
C ALA A 81 3.04 0.09 -14.67
N ALA A 82 3.31 -0.66 -13.60
CA ALA A 82 4.55 -1.42 -13.42
C ALA A 82 4.77 -2.44 -14.56
N ASN A 83 3.75 -3.25 -14.87
CA ASN A 83 3.82 -4.24 -15.95
C ASN A 83 4.13 -3.62 -17.30
N LYS A 84 3.45 -2.52 -17.65
CA LYS A 84 3.71 -1.79 -18.91
C LYS A 84 5.11 -1.20 -18.99
N ASN A 85 5.73 -0.95 -17.84
CA ASN A 85 7.06 -0.37 -17.74
C ASN A 85 8.16 -1.39 -17.34
N GLY A 86 7.85 -2.70 -17.30
CA GLY A 86 8.82 -3.74 -16.98
C GLY A 86 9.43 -3.61 -15.57
N PHE A 87 8.64 -3.14 -14.60
CA PHE A 87 9.03 -3.13 -13.20
C PHE A 87 8.63 -4.46 -12.57
N GLU A 88 9.53 -5.04 -11.78
CA GLU A 88 9.21 -6.18 -10.93
C GLU A 88 8.22 -5.75 -9.85
N MET A 89 7.46 -6.69 -9.30
CA MET A 89 6.44 -6.39 -8.29
C MET A 89 6.64 -7.18 -7.01
N ILE A 90 6.42 -6.49 -5.89
CA ILE A 90 6.26 -7.14 -4.59
C ILE A 90 4.82 -6.94 -4.11
N PHE A 91 4.17 -8.06 -3.81
CA PHE A 91 2.74 -8.15 -3.47
C PHE A 91 2.52 -8.21 -1.95
N MET A 92 2.86 -7.13 -1.25
CA MET A 92 2.62 -7.05 0.21
C MET A 92 1.13 -7.17 0.55
N ASP A 93 0.27 -6.72 -0.35
CA ASP A 93 -1.16 -6.79 -0.21
C ASP A 93 -1.69 -8.23 -0.14
N ILE A 94 -1.13 -9.12 -0.96
CA ILE A 94 -1.46 -10.54 -0.95
C ILE A 94 -0.95 -11.20 0.33
N MET A 95 0.25 -10.84 0.79
CA MET A 95 0.78 -11.39 2.04
C MET A 95 0.02 -10.92 3.28
N ALA A 96 -0.51 -9.70 3.26
CA ALA A 96 -1.31 -9.16 4.35
C ALA A 96 -2.77 -9.66 4.33
N ALA A 97 -3.24 -10.22 3.20
CA ALA A 97 -4.59 -10.72 3.05
C ALA A 97 -4.89 -11.80 4.10
N GLY A 98 -6.01 -11.64 4.82
CA GLY A 98 -6.44 -12.58 5.87
C GLY A 98 -5.65 -12.50 7.18
N ARG A 99 -4.68 -11.58 7.31
CA ARG A 99 -3.85 -11.41 8.52
C ARG A 99 -4.24 -10.20 9.36
N ALA A 100 -5.52 -9.95 9.60
CA ALA A 100 -6.00 -8.79 10.36
C ALA A 100 -6.00 -8.98 11.89
N SER A 101 -5.00 -9.68 12.44
CA SER A 101 -4.93 -9.97 13.87
C SER A 101 -4.03 -8.99 14.64
N ASP A 102 -4.26 -8.86 15.93
CA ASP A 102 -3.46 -8.06 16.88
C ASP A 102 -1.99 -8.45 16.92
N MET A 103 -1.68 -9.70 16.57
CA MET A 103 -0.30 -10.19 16.53
C MET A 103 0.44 -9.72 15.27
N THR A 104 -0.30 -9.33 14.22
CA THR A 104 0.25 -8.99 12.91
C THR A 104 0.25 -7.49 12.65
N TRP A 105 -0.52 -6.71 13.40
CA TRP A 105 -0.63 -5.24 13.29
C TRP A 105 -0.31 -4.53 14.60
N THR A 106 0.09 -3.27 14.52
CA THR A 106 0.13 -2.41 15.70
C THR A 106 -1.29 -2.01 16.10
N PRO A 107 -1.52 -1.51 17.33
CA PRO A 107 -2.86 -1.16 17.79
C PRO A 107 -3.60 -0.08 16.97
N ASP A 108 -2.90 0.61 16.06
CA ASP A 108 -3.52 1.59 15.15
C ASP A 108 -4.20 0.97 13.92
N GLY A 109 -4.00 -0.33 13.67
CA GLY A 109 -4.55 -1.04 12.51
C GLY A 109 -4.04 -0.56 11.15
N ILE A 110 -2.99 0.27 11.11
CA ILE A 110 -2.36 0.81 9.89
C ILE A 110 -0.96 0.24 9.69
N HIS A 111 -0.19 0.11 10.76
CA HIS A 111 1.19 -0.36 10.68
C HIS A 111 1.26 -1.84 11.03
N GLN A 112 2.10 -2.57 10.31
CA GLN A 112 2.33 -3.98 10.62
C GLN A 112 3.23 -4.11 11.86
N SER A 113 2.99 -5.15 12.64
CA SER A 113 3.83 -5.52 13.77
C SER A 113 5.27 -5.83 13.34
N SER A 114 6.20 -5.80 14.29
CA SER A 114 7.59 -6.22 14.05
C SER A 114 7.70 -7.67 13.58
N THR A 115 6.83 -8.56 14.08
CA THR A 115 6.78 -9.98 13.68
C THR A 115 6.36 -10.13 12.22
N PHE A 116 5.26 -9.49 11.81
CA PHE A 116 4.82 -9.50 10.41
C PHE A 116 5.91 -8.94 9.49
N ASN A 117 6.52 -7.81 9.88
CA ASN A 117 7.58 -7.21 9.09
C ASN A 117 8.77 -8.16 8.89
N LYS A 118 9.17 -8.92 9.91
CA LYS A 118 10.24 -9.93 9.77
C LYS A 118 9.89 -11.01 8.75
N GLU A 119 8.68 -11.57 8.81
CA GLU A 119 8.23 -12.57 7.82
C GLU A 119 8.19 -11.99 6.41
N TYR A 120 7.65 -10.77 6.29
CA TYR A 120 7.56 -10.06 5.03
C TYR A 120 8.94 -9.76 4.44
N PHE A 121 9.91 -9.33 5.26
CA PHE A 121 11.29 -9.10 4.83
C PHE A 121 11.93 -10.36 4.26
N ASN A 122 11.65 -11.54 4.80
CA ASN A 122 12.18 -12.79 4.23
C ASN A 122 11.65 -13.04 2.81
N VAL A 123 10.36 -12.76 2.55
CA VAL A 123 9.78 -12.88 1.20
C VAL A 123 10.33 -11.80 0.27
N LEU A 124 10.45 -10.57 0.77
CA LEU A 124 11.06 -9.47 0.02
C LEU A 124 12.49 -9.81 -0.42
N LEU A 125 13.30 -10.33 0.50
CA LEU A 125 14.68 -10.72 0.21
C LEU A 125 14.74 -11.80 -0.89
N ASN A 126 13.83 -12.79 -0.88
CA ASN A 126 13.78 -13.78 -1.95
C ASN A 126 13.47 -13.15 -3.31
N VAL A 127 12.47 -12.25 -3.38
CA VAL A 127 12.13 -11.54 -4.63
C VAL A 127 13.29 -10.65 -5.10
N LEU A 128 13.97 -9.98 -4.19
CA LEU A 128 15.12 -9.13 -4.50
C LEU A 128 16.36 -9.94 -4.87
N VAL A 129 16.53 -11.16 -4.39
CA VAL A 129 17.64 -12.04 -4.79
C VAL A 129 17.38 -12.69 -6.16
N ASP A 130 16.13 -12.99 -6.50
CA ASP A 130 15.76 -13.55 -7.81
C ASP A 130 15.65 -12.48 -8.92
N SER A 131 15.15 -11.30 -8.57
CA SER A 131 15.54 -10.07 -9.27
C SER A 131 17.07 -9.91 -9.11
N PHE A 132 17.85 -9.11 -9.82
CA PHE A 132 19.30 -8.96 -9.53
C PHE A 132 20.23 -10.19 -9.69
N ARG A 133 19.76 -11.44 -9.70
CA ARG A 133 20.44 -12.54 -10.41
C ARG A 133 20.44 -12.26 -11.91
#